data_AF-A0A815GF57-F1
#
_entry.id   AF-A0A815GF57-F1
#
_cell.length_a   1.000
_cell.length_b   1.000
_cell.length_c   1.000
_cell.angle_alpha   90.00
_cell.angle_beta   90.00
_cell.angle_gamma   90.00
#
_symmetry.space_group_name_H-M   'P 1'
#
loop_
_entity.id
_entity.type
_entity.pdbx_description
1 polymer ?
#
loop_
_entity_poly.entity_id
_entity_poly.type
_entity_poly.pdbx_seq_one_letter_code
_entity_poly.pdbx_strand_id
1 'polypeptide(L)'
;MVTFSDEVKTCSCCGKSSSQKEIMSYTTFGQPDLDLRPPPMKRDTMFAWIQYCSHCGYCSHDISDQKGVSRKEIIESSDYQAQLSSNDYPSLANQFLCHSILLEHENSLVEAAWQALRAAWACDDAKNEQGAVHSRLRAVKLIDDSRSANLEFSKQLGLDRCIEADALRRTGELQRAKELLQHTQGGEEEIIKTLFIFQLHLIESNDTRCYTIADAQKYHDTNKE
;
A
#
# COMPACT_ATOMS: atom_id res chain seq x y z
N MET A 1 20.69 8.59 6.63
CA MET A 1 20.53 8.17 8.04
C MET A 1 19.05 8.12 8.35
N VAL A 2 18.61 7.19 9.20
CA VAL A 2 17.25 7.17 9.74
C VAL A 2 17.38 7.22 11.25
N THR A 3 16.58 8.07 11.89
CA THR A 3 16.53 8.19 13.34
C THR A 3 15.16 7.78 13.83
N PHE A 4 15.12 6.92 14.84
CA PHE A 4 13.90 6.46 15.49
C PHE A 4 13.88 6.92 16.95
N SER A 5 12.68 7.09 17.50
CA SER A 5 12.43 7.12 18.94
C SER A 5 11.56 5.92 19.34
N ASP A 6 11.75 5.46 20.57
CA ASP A 6 10.85 4.49 21.20
C ASP A 6 9.93 5.28 22.15
N GLU A 7 8.65 5.36 21.81
CA GLU A 7 7.64 6.10 22.57
C GLU A 7 6.70 5.13 23.28
N VAL A 8 6.37 5.40 24.54
CA VAL A 8 5.36 4.63 25.27
C VAL A 8 3.99 5.19 24.93
N LYS A 9 3.18 4.40 24.20
CA LYS A 9 1.82 4.78 23.79
C LYS A 9 0.80 3.92 24.54
N THR A 10 -0.25 4.56 25.04
CA THR A 10 -1.40 3.89 25.65
C THR A 10 -2.43 3.58 24.58
N CYS A 11 -2.76 2.29 24.42
CA CYS A 11 -3.74 1.86 23.45
C CYS A 11 -5.13 2.40 23.82
N SER A 12 -5.76 3.16 22.93
CA SER A 12 -7.11 3.69 23.15
C SER A 12 -8.20 2.61 23.18
N CYS A 13 -7.96 1.45 22.56
CA CYS A 13 -8.89 0.34 22.57
C CYS A 13 -8.92 -0.40 23.92
N CYS A 14 -7.76 -0.76 24.49
CA CYS A 14 -7.68 -1.60 25.69
C CYS A 14 -7.07 -0.92 26.94
N GLY A 15 -6.58 0.32 26.81
CA GLY A 15 -5.98 1.10 27.90
C GLY A 15 -4.58 0.65 28.32
N LYS A 16 -4.00 -0.39 27.72
CA LYS A 16 -2.65 -0.88 28.06
C LYS A 16 -1.58 -0.15 27.27
N SER A 17 -0.47 0.15 27.91
CA SER A 17 0.67 0.83 27.29
C SER A 17 1.66 -0.15 26.69
N SER A 18 2.27 0.25 25.56
CA SER A 18 3.32 -0.52 24.89
C SER A 18 4.31 0.43 24.23
N SER A 19 5.56 -0.02 24.07
CA SER A 19 6.58 0.75 23.35
C SER A 19 6.32 0.63 21.85
N GLN A 20 6.29 1.77 21.16
CA GLN A 20 6.08 1.89 19.72
C GLN A 20 7.26 2.65 19.11
N LYS A 21 7.64 2.28 17.88
CA LYS A 21 8.70 2.99 17.15
C LYS A 21 8.11 4.14 16.35
N GLU A 22 8.68 5.32 16.50
CA GLU A 22 8.35 6.48 15.67
C GLU A 22 9.56 6.94 14.85
N ILE A 23 9.30 7.35 13.61
CA ILE A 23 10.34 7.87 12.72
C ILE A 23 10.50 9.36 12.99
N MET A 24 11.67 9.75 13.47
CA MET A 24 12.00 11.16 13.73
C MET A 24 12.49 11.85 12.47
N SER A 25 13.33 11.18 11.70
CA SER A 25 13.85 11.68 10.43
C SER A 25 14.34 10.54 9.56
N TYR A 26 14.30 10.77 8.24
CA TYR A 26 14.88 9.86 7.27
C TYR A 26 15.40 10.65 6.08
N THR A 27 16.46 10.15 5.46
CA THR A 27 16.92 10.59 4.14
C THR A 27 16.57 9.50 3.14
N THR A 28 16.09 9.88 1.96
CA THR A 28 15.78 8.93 0.90
C THR A 28 16.56 9.28 -0.36
N PHE A 29 17.08 8.26 -1.04
CA PHE A 29 17.75 8.38 -2.34
C PHE A 29 17.14 7.37 -3.29
N GLY A 30 17.09 7.72 -4.58
CA GLY A 30 16.44 6.91 -5.61
C GLY A 30 14.97 7.25 -5.82
N GLN A 31 14.42 6.70 -6.90
CA GLN A 31 13.01 6.82 -7.24
C GLN A 31 12.22 5.65 -6.63
N PRO A 32 10.92 5.83 -6.33
CA PRO A 32 10.08 4.74 -5.86
C PRO A 32 9.76 3.73 -6.98
N ASP A 33 9.19 2.60 -6.57
CA ASP A 33 8.54 1.64 -7.47
C ASP A 33 7.33 2.29 -8.18
N LEU A 34 6.83 1.67 -9.24
CA LEU A 34 5.67 2.18 -10.00
C LEU A 34 4.38 2.29 -9.18
N ASP A 35 4.24 1.48 -8.13
CA ASP A 35 3.16 1.56 -7.14
C ASP A 35 3.44 2.54 -5.99
N LEU A 36 4.51 3.33 -6.10
CA LEU A 36 5.02 4.28 -5.11
C LEU A 36 5.59 3.66 -3.83
N ARG A 37 5.89 2.35 -3.83
CA ARG A 37 6.72 1.78 -2.77
C ARG A 37 8.06 2.53 -2.72
N PRO A 38 8.45 3.08 -1.56
CA PRO A 38 9.64 3.92 -1.52
C PRO A 38 10.93 3.11 -1.67
N PRO A 39 12.05 3.78 -1.98
CA PRO A 39 13.36 3.11 -2.04
C PRO A 39 13.86 2.67 -0.64
N PRO A 40 14.90 1.81 -0.59
CA PRO A 40 15.29 1.06 0.62
C PRO A 40 15.36 1.86 1.92
N MET A 41 16.02 3.03 1.96
CA MET A 41 16.17 3.78 3.20
C MET A 41 14.85 4.18 3.87
N LYS A 42 13.83 4.53 3.08
CA LYS A 42 12.50 4.85 3.61
C LYS A 42 11.68 3.58 3.78
N ARG A 43 11.75 2.64 2.84
CA ARG A 43 11.02 1.36 2.90
C ARG A 43 11.40 0.51 4.11
N ASP A 44 12.67 0.49 4.48
CA ASP A 44 13.16 -0.28 5.62
C ASP A 44 12.58 0.24 6.95
N THR A 45 11.91 1.41 6.94
CA THR A 45 11.21 1.99 8.09
C THR A 45 9.73 1.59 8.20
N MET A 46 9.23 0.75 7.28
CA MET A 46 7.81 0.36 7.21
C MET A 46 7.26 -0.21 8.52
N PHE A 47 8.11 -0.88 9.31
CA PHE A 47 7.75 -1.40 10.63
C PHE A 47 7.32 -0.31 11.64
N ALA A 48 7.68 0.95 11.38
CA ALA A 48 7.32 2.11 12.21
C ALA A 48 6.19 2.95 11.60
N TRP A 49 5.63 2.53 10.45
CA TRP A 49 4.48 3.22 9.84
C TRP A 49 3.15 2.75 10.41
N ILE A 50 3.15 1.62 11.12
CA ILE A 50 1.99 1.05 11.78
C ILE A 50 2.38 0.67 13.20
N GLN A 51 1.54 1.05 14.14
CA GLN A 51 1.65 0.68 15.54
C GLN A 51 0.72 -0.49 15.82
N TYR A 52 1.17 -1.39 16.69
CA TYR A 52 0.47 -2.63 17.03
C TYR A 52 0.37 -2.79 18.54
N CYS A 53 -0.85 -2.98 19.04
CA CYS A 53 -1.07 -3.32 20.44
C CYS A 53 -1.04 -4.84 20.63
N SER A 54 0.00 -5.35 21.28
CA SER A 54 0.16 -6.78 21.61
C SER A 54 -0.89 -7.35 22.57
N HIS A 55 -1.73 -6.50 23.17
CA HIS A 55 -2.72 -6.94 24.16
C HIS A 55 -4.11 -7.16 23.60
N CYS A 56 -4.55 -6.37 22.61
CA CYS A 56 -5.86 -6.51 21.98
C CYS A 56 -5.80 -6.69 20.47
N GLY A 57 -4.61 -6.57 19.87
CA GLY A 57 -4.43 -6.72 18.43
C GLY A 57 -4.71 -5.46 17.61
N TYR A 58 -5.03 -4.32 18.24
CA TYR A 58 -5.33 -3.07 17.53
C TYR A 58 -4.13 -2.59 16.69
N CYS A 59 -4.35 -2.39 15.40
CA CYS A 59 -3.39 -1.85 14.44
C CYS A 59 -3.84 -0.47 13.95
N SER A 60 -2.98 0.55 14.07
CA SER A 60 -3.27 1.93 13.64
C SER A 60 -1.97 2.68 13.39
N HIS A 61 -2.00 3.82 12.67
CA HIS A 61 -0.84 4.73 12.60
C HIS A 61 -0.44 5.23 13.99
N ASP A 62 -1.43 5.49 14.84
CA ASP A 62 -1.27 5.79 16.25
C ASP A 62 -2.30 4.98 17.05
N ILE A 63 -1.84 4.07 17.91
CA ILE A 63 -2.73 3.25 18.76
C ILE A 63 -3.37 4.06 19.89
N SER A 64 -2.89 5.29 20.15
CA SER A 64 -3.47 6.20 21.15
C SER A 64 -4.60 7.07 20.60
N ASP A 65 -4.84 7.06 19.28
CA ASP A 65 -5.99 7.75 18.67
C ASP A 65 -7.31 7.22 19.23
N GLN A 66 -8.20 8.12 19.66
CA GLN A 66 -9.45 7.82 20.37
C GLN A 66 -10.40 6.90 19.60
N LYS A 67 -10.23 6.77 18.27
CA LYS A 67 -10.96 5.82 17.43
C LYS A 67 -10.83 4.35 17.84
N GLY A 68 -9.83 3.98 18.65
CA GLY A 68 -9.65 2.59 19.08
C GLY A 68 -10.83 2.03 19.88
N VAL A 69 -11.57 2.88 20.62
CA VAL A 69 -12.76 2.43 21.39
C VAL A 69 -13.88 2.02 20.44
N SER A 70 -14.16 2.82 19.41
CA SER A 70 -15.21 2.53 18.42
C SER A 70 -14.88 1.35 17.51
N ARG A 71 -13.60 0.97 17.43
CA ARG A 71 -13.11 -0.15 16.61
C ARG A 71 -13.13 -1.50 17.33
N LYS A 72 -13.46 -1.53 18.62
CA LYS A 72 -13.32 -2.74 19.46
C LYS A 72 -14.09 -3.96 18.92
N GLU A 73 -15.33 -3.77 18.51
CA GLU A 73 -16.17 -4.85 17.97
C GLU A 73 -15.57 -5.47 16.70
N ILE A 74 -15.00 -4.63 15.83
CA ILE A 74 -14.34 -5.09 14.59
C ILE A 74 -13.04 -5.82 14.93
N ILE A 75 -12.26 -5.30 15.88
CA ILE A 75 -11.02 -5.94 16.34
C ILE A 75 -11.33 -7.33 16.90
N GLU A 76 -12.43 -7.50 17.63
CA GLU A 76 -12.85 -8.78 18.20
C GLU A 76 -13.54 -9.71 17.18
N SER A 77 -13.82 -9.24 15.96
CA SER A 77 -14.48 -10.04 14.92
C SER A 77 -13.61 -11.20 14.43
N SER A 78 -14.27 -12.26 13.93
CA SER A 78 -13.59 -13.43 13.36
C SER A 78 -12.65 -13.06 12.22
N ASP A 79 -13.08 -12.16 11.34
CA ASP A 79 -12.36 -11.82 10.11
C ASP A 79 -11.08 -11.05 10.44
N TYR A 80 -11.16 -10.10 11.39
CA TYR A 80 -10.00 -9.38 11.87
C TYR A 80 -9.01 -10.30 12.59
N GLN A 81 -9.48 -11.16 13.48
CA GLN A 81 -8.62 -12.08 14.24
C GLN A 81 -7.98 -13.15 13.33
N ALA A 82 -8.71 -13.63 12.32
CA ALA A 82 -8.17 -14.53 11.31
C ALA A 82 -7.06 -13.85 10.50
N GLN A 83 -7.25 -12.58 10.09
CA GLN A 83 -6.19 -11.83 9.43
C GLN A 83 -4.99 -11.62 10.35
N LEU A 84 -5.23 -11.19 11.60
CA LEU A 84 -4.15 -10.88 12.54
C LEU A 84 -3.25 -12.09 12.84
N SER A 85 -3.86 -13.28 12.94
CA SER A 85 -3.19 -14.53 13.28
C SER A 85 -2.79 -15.39 12.08
N SER A 86 -3.05 -14.94 10.84
CA SER A 86 -2.73 -15.71 9.64
C SER A 86 -1.21 -15.88 9.49
N ASN A 87 -0.78 -17.13 9.32
CA ASN A 87 0.61 -17.46 8.98
C ASN A 87 0.90 -17.35 7.49
N ASP A 88 -0.11 -17.06 6.66
CA ASP A 88 0.04 -16.89 5.21
C ASP A 88 0.70 -15.56 4.86
N TYR A 89 0.86 -14.66 5.84
CA TYR A 89 1.42 -13.33 5.67
C TYR A 89 2.50 -13.05 6.73
N PRO A 90 3.52 -12.24 6.43
CA PRO A 90 4.42 -11.71 7.44
C PRO A 90 3.65 -10.86 8.47
N SER A 91 4.11 -10.83 9.72
CA SER A 91 3.42 -10.09 10.79
C SER A 91 3.19 -8.61 10.45
N LEU A 92 4.13 -7.96 9.77
CA LEU A 92 3.97 -6.57 9.33
C LEU A 92 2.87 -6.40 8.28
N ALA A 93 2.75 -7.35 7.35
CA ALA A 93 1.66 -7.34 6.37
C ALA A 93 0.30 -7.55 7.05
N ASN A 94 0.20 -8.47 8.03
CA ASN A 94 -1.01 -8.62 8.84
C ASN A 94 -1.40 -7.33 9.54
N GLN A 95 -0.45 -6.59 10.13
CA GLN A 95 -0.74 -5.32 10.79
C GLN A 95 -1.34 -4.29 9.82
N PHE A 96 -0.80 -4.18 8.61
CA PHE A 96 -1.36 -3.32 7.57
C PHE A 96 -2.74 -3.81 7.09
N LEU A 97 -2.94 -5.11 6.86
CA LEU A 97 -4.23 -5.68 6.45
C LEU A 97 -5.31 -5.51 7.52
N CYS A 98 -4.96 -5.73 8.79
CA CYS A 98 -5.83 -5.44 9.93
C CYS A 98 -6.25 -3.96 9.94
N HIS A 99 -5.30 -3.03 9.76
CA HIS A 99 -5.65 -1.61 9.68
C HIS A 99 -6.52 -1.29 8.45
N SER A 100 -6.26 -1.95 7.31
CA SER A 100 -7.11 -1.86 6.10
C SER A 100 -8.56 -2.25 6.40
N ILE A 101 -8.79 -3.34 7.15
CA ILE A 101 -10.14 -3.81 7.54
C ILE A 101 -10.85 -2.76 8.41
N LEU A 102 -10.15 -2.16 9.39
CA LEU A 102 -10.74 -1.13 10.25
C LEU A 102 -11.15 0.11 9.45
N LEU A 103 -10.31 0.54 8.51
CA LEU A 103 -10.57 1.70 7.66
C LEU A 103 -11.71 1.43 6.66
N GLU A 104 -11.80 0.21 6.10
CA GLU A 104 -12.90 -0.21 5.22
C GLU A 104 -14.25 -0.14 5.96
N HIS A 105 -14.31 -0.62 7.21
CA HIS A 105 -15.53 -0.52 8.03
C HIS A 105 -15.90 0.93 8.41
N GLU A 106 -14.93 1.84 8.44
CA GLU A 106 -15.16 3.29 8.63
C GLU A 106 -15.48 4.02 7.31
N ASN A 107 -15.60 3.29 6.20
CA ASN A 107 -15.78 3.82 4.85
C ASN A 107 -14.64 4.76 4.40
N SER A 108 -13.46 4.64 5.02
CA SER A 108 -12.19 5.28 4.61
C SER A 108 -11.49 4.40 3.57
N LEU A 109 -12.15 4.23 2.42
CA LEU A 109 -11.77 3.25 1.39
C LEU A 109 -10.38 3.53 0.79
N VAL A 110 -10.04 4.80 0.58
CA VAL A 110 -8.74 5.23 0.02
C VAL A 110 -7.61 4.87 0.97
N GLU A 111 -7.73 5.22 2.25
CA GLU A 111 -6.75 4.89 3.27
C GLU A 111 -6.63 3.37 3.48
N ALA A 112 -7.76 2.66 3.41
CA ALA A 112 -7.81 1.20 3.47
C ALA A 112 -7.04 0.55 2.32
N ALA A 113 -7.20 1.06 1.09
CA ALA A 113 -6.47 0.60 -0.10
C ALA A 113 -4.96 0.83 0.05
N TRP A 114 -4.55 2.00 0.56
CA TRP A 114 -3.15 2.27 0.86
C TRP A 114 -2.56 1.32 1.89
N GLN A 115 -3.32 0.92 2.92
CA GLN A 115 -2.82 -0.09 3.87
C GLN A 115 -2.69 -1.46 3.20
N ALA A 116 -3.64 -1.87 2.36
CA ALA A 116 -3.53 -3.12 1.61
C ALA A 116 -2.31 -3.13 0.67
N LEU A 117 -2.02 -2.00 0.01
CA LEU A 117 -0.82 -1.87 -0.83
C LEU A 117 0.48 -1.95 -0.02
N ARG A 118 0.53 -1.32 1.16
CA ARG A 118 1.67 -1.46 2.10
C ARG A 118 1.84 -2.89 2.61
N ALA A 119 0.76 -3.64 2.78
CA ALA A 119 0.85 -5.07 3.09
C ALA A 119 1.50 -5.86 1.94
N ALA A 120 1.20 -5.51 0.69
CA ALA A 120 1.88 -6.11 -0.47
C ALA A 120 3.38 -5.81 -0.47
N TRP A 121 3.78 -4.58 -0.11
CA TRP A 121 5.18 -4.19 0.01
C TRP A 121 5.91 -4.96 1.12
N ALA A 122 5.27 -5.15 2.27
CA ALA A 122 5.81 -5.96 3.36
C ALA A 122 5.97 -7.43 2.95
N CYS A 123 5.04 -7.96 2.14
CA CYS A 123 5.15 -9.29 1.56
C CYS A 123 6.30 -9.40 0.55
N ASP A 124 6.48 -8.40 -0.33
CA ASP A 124 7.61 -8.36 -1.26
C ASP A 124 8.96 -8.40 -0.51
N ASP A 125 9.13 -7.60 0.55
CA ASP A 125 10.37 -7.60 1.36
C ASP A 125 10.61 -8.94 2.06
N ALA A 126 9.53 -9.61 2.48
CA ALA A 126 9.59 -10.94 3.07
C ALA A 126 9.67 -12.07 2.03
N LYS A 127 9.70 -11.76 0.72
CA LYS A 127 9.65 -12.73 -0.39
C LYS A 127 8.43 -13.66 -0.36
N ASN A 128 7.31 -13.15 0.16
CA ASN A 128 6.03 -13.86 0.15
C ASN A 128 5.20 -13.41 -1.07
N GLU A 129 5.40 -14.09 -2.19
CA GLU A 129 4.76 -13.74 -3.47
C GLU A 129 3.22 -13.85 -3.42
N GLN A 130 2.69 -14.91 -2.82
CA GLN A 130 1.24 -15.12 -2.72
C GLN A 130 0.58 -14.04 -1.85
N GLY A 131 1.16 -13.74 -0.69
CA GLY A 131 0.69 -12.67 0.18
C GLY A 131 0.72 -11.30 -0.51
N ALA A 132 1.74 -11.05 -1.33
CA ALA A 132 1.84 -9.82 -2.10
C ALA A 132 0.75 -9.71 -3.19
N VAL A 133 0.45 -10.81 -3.89
CA VAL A 133 -0.65 -10.88 -4.87
C VAL A 133 -1.99 -10.63 -4.20
N HIS A 134 -2.32 -11.34 -3.11
CA HIS A 134 -3.58 -11.17 -2.41
C HIS A 134 -3.76 -9.75 -1.86
N SER A 135 -2.69 -9.16 -1.32
CA SER A 135 -2.70 -7.80 -0.80
C SER A 135 -2.94 -6.75 -1.90
N ARG A 136 -2.36 -6.94 -3.10
CA ARG A 136 -2.62 -6.08 -4.26
C ARG A 136 -4.04 -6.20 -4.77
N LEU A 137 -4.58 -7.42 -4.88
CA LEU A 137 -5.98 -7.63 -5.28
C LEU A 137 -6.95 -6.96 -4.31
N ARG A 138 -6.67 -7.01 -3.00
CA ARG A 138 -7.43 -6.27 -2.00
C ARG A 138 -7.33 -4.75 -2.20
N ALA A 139 -6.13 -4.22 -2.45
CA ALA A 139 -5.95 -2.79 -2.72
C ALA A 139 -6.74 -2.34 -3.96
N VAL A 140 -6.69 -3.11 -5.05
CA VAL A 140 -7.44 -2.87 -6.28
C VAL A 140 -8.95 -2.87 -6.03
N LYS A 141 -9.49 -3.85 -5.29
CA LYS A 141 -10.91 -3.87 -4.90
C LYS A 141 -11.30 -2.58 -4.17
N LEU A 142 -10.50 -2.16 -3.19
CA LEU A 142 -10.79 -0.96 -2.40
C LEU A 142 -10.70 0.33 -3.24
N ILE A 143 -9.84 0.37 -4.25
CA ILE A 143 -9.78 1.47 -5.24
C ILE A 143 -11.05 1.48 -6.11
N ASP A 144 -11.53 0.32 -6.55
CA ASP A 144 -12.79 0.22 -7.29
C ASP A 144 -13.99 0.69 -6.44
N ASP A 145 -14.04 0.23 -5.18
CA ASP A 145 -15.08 0.62 -4.23
C ASP A 145 -15.02 2.14 -3.96
N SER A 146 -13.82 2.72 -3.79
CA SER A 146 -13.66 4.16 -3.56
C SER A 146 -14.11 4.98 -4.77
N ARG A 147 -13.77 4.53 -5.99
CA ARG A 147 -14.22 5.15 -7.24
C ARG A 147 -15.73 5.09 -7.40
N SER A 148 -16.35 3.96 -7.05
CA SER A 148 -17.80 3.78 -7.08
C SER A 148 -18.52 4.71 -6.09
N ALA A 149 -17.84 5.06 -5.00
CA ALA A 149 -18.27 6.04 -4.01
C ALA A 149 -17.92 7.51 -4.37
N ASN A 150 -17.38 7.78 -5.57
CA ASN A 150 -16.88 9.09 -6.01
C ASN A 150 -15.80 9.70 -5.10
N LEU A 151 -14.97 8.85 -4.49
CA LEU A 151 -13.80 9.27 -3.72
C LEU A 151 -12.55 9.28 -4.62
N GLU A 152 -11.75 10.33 -4.50
CA GLU A 152 -10.46 10.46 -5.20
C GLU A 152 -9.38 9.68 -4.44
N PHE A 153 -8.63 8.80 -5.12
CA PHE A 153 -7.58 8.00 -4.50
C PHE A 153 -6.30 8.83 -4.27
N SER A 154 -5.99 9.73 -5.20
CA SER A 154 -5.08 10.86 -5.01
C SER A 154 -5.60 12.10 -5.74
N LYS A 155 -4.87 13.21 -5.59
CA LYS A 155 -5.19 14.47 -6.29
C LYS A 155 -4.92 14.43 -7.79
N GLN A 156 -4.27 13.37 -8.29
CA GLN A 156 -3.83 13.28 -9.67
C GLN A 156 -4.32 11.95 -10.27
N LEU A 157 -5.40 12.03 -11.05
CA LEU A 157 -6.08 10.86 -11.62
C LEU A 157 -5.13 9.94 -12.41
N GLY A 158 -4.22 10.51 -13.20
CA GLY A 158 -3.26 9.71 -13.95
C GLY A 158 -2.27 8.94 -13.06
N LEU A 159 -1.93 9.46 -11.88
CA LEU A 159 -1.07 8.76 -10.92
C LEU A 159 -1.82 7.59 -10.27
N ASP A 160 -3.10 7.77 -9.95
CA ASP A 160 -3.96 6.69 -9.41
C ASP A 160 -4.01 5.51 -10.37
N ARG A 161 -4.18 5.80 -11.66
CA ARG A 161 -4.18 4.77 -12.71
C ARG A 161 -2.82 4.10 -12.88
N CYS A 162 -1.72 4.84 -12.70
CA CYS A 162 -0.38 4.22 -12.72
C CYS A 162 -0.22 3.19 -11.60
N ILE A 163 -0.64 3.54 -10.38
CA ILE A 163 -0.52 2.67 -9.19
C ILE A 163 -1.40 1.44 -9.35
N GLU A 164 -2.67 1.62 -9.74
CA GLU A 164 -3.60 0.51 -9.94
C GLU A 164 -3.17 -0.39 -11.12
N ALA A 165 -2.69 0.18 -12.22
CA ALA A 165 -2.17 -0.60 -13.35
C ALA A 165 -0.95 -1.44 -12.93
N ASP A 166 -0.06 -0.89 -12.10
CA ASP A 166 1.09 -1.67 -11.61
C ASP A 166 0.61 -2.80 -10.70
N ALA A 167 -0.34 -2.53 -9.80
CA ALA A 167 -0.92 -3.54 -8.93
C ALA A 167 -1.56 -4.68 -9.74
N LEU A 168 -2.39 -4.35 -10.73
CA LEU A 168 -3.04 -5.32 -11.63
C LEU A 168 -2.03 -6.11 -12.47
N ARG A 169 -1.02 -5.43 -13.03
CA ARG A 169 0.03 -6.08 -13.80
C ARG A 169 0.80 -7.09 -12.96
N ARG A 170 1.16 -6.72 -11.73
CA ARG A 170 1.91 -7.58 -10.80
C ARG A 170 1.09 -8.74 -10.23
N THR A 171 -0.24 -8.72 -10.37
CA THR A 171 -1.11 -9.88 -10.05
C THR A 171 -1.41 -10.74 -11.28
N GLY A 172 -0.96 -10.34 -12.47
CA GLY A 172 -1.27 -11.04 -13.73
C GLY A 172 -2.61 -10.67 -14.36
N GLU A 173 -3.33 -9.68 -13.82
CA GLU A 173 -4.59 -9.15 -14.36
C GLU A 173 -4.32 -8.19 -15.54
N LEU A 174 -3.55 -8.68 -16.52
CA LEU A 174 -2.93 -7.89 -17.59
C LEU A 174 -3.95 -7.19 -18.48
N GLN A 175 -5.05 -7.86 -18.80
CA GLN A 175 -6.10 -7.28 -19.65
C GLN A 175 -6.77 -6.08 -18.96
N ARG A 176 -7.08 -6.22 -17.67
CA ARG A 176 -7.67 -5.14 -16.87
C ARG A 176 -6.69 -3.97 -16.72
N ALA A 177 -5.40 -4.26 -16.49
CA ALA A 177 -4.36 -3.24 -16.44
C ALA A 177 -4.26 -2.46 -17.77
N LYS A 178 -4.35 -3.16 -18.91
CA LYS A 178 -4.32 -2.55 -20.25
C LYS A 178 -5.50 -1.61 -20.48
N GLU A 179 -6.71 -2.06 -20.18
CA GLU A 179 -7.94 -1.27 -20.34
C GLU A 179 -7.89 0.01 -19.49
N LEU A 180 -7.43 -0.11 -18.23
CA LEU A 180 -7.28 1.03 -17.33
C LEU A 180 -6.39 2.14 -17.92
N LEU A 181 -5.26 1.75 -18.51
CA LEU A 181 -4.30 2.69 -19.09
C LEU A 181 -4.79 3.28 -20.43
N GLN A 182 -5.38 2.45 -21.29
CA GLN A 182 -5.87 2.88 -22.62
C GLN A 182 -7.04 3.87 -22.55
N HIS A 183 -7.87 3.78 -21.52
CA HIS A 183 -9.01 4.69 -21.33
C HIS A 183 -8.64 6.02 -20.64
N THR A 184 -7.35 6.38 -20.57
CA THR A 184 -6.92 7.65 -19.98
C THR A 184 -6.86 8.75 -21.02
N GLN A 185 -7.66 9.79 -20.82
CA GLN A 185 -7.76 10.92 -21.74
C GLN A 185 -6.54 11.86 -21.59
N GLY A 186 -6.19 12.55 -22.67
CA GLY A 186 -5.05 13.46 -22.70
C GLY A 186 -5.14 14.61 -21.69
N GLY A 187 -4.01 15.25 -21.42
CA GLY A 187 -3.89 16.34 -20.43
C GLY A 187 -2.94 16.00 -19.26
N GLU A 188 -2.50 14.74 -19.18
CA GLU A 188 -1.56 14.29 -18.17
C GLU A 188 -0.17 14.93 -18.31
N GLU A 189 0.51 15.04 -17.17
CA GLU A 189 1.92 15.44 -17.11
C GLU A 189 2.81 14.45 -17.88
N GLU A 190 3.93 14.94 -18.41
CA GLU A 190 4.84 14.14 -19.23
C GLU A 190 5.34 12.87 -18.51
N ILE A 191 5.55 12.97 -17.20
CA ILE A 191 5.97 11.83 -16.39
C ILE A 191 4.89 10.74 -16.34
N ILE A 192 3.62 11.10 -16.23
CA ILE A 192 2.52 10.11 -16.22
C ILE A 192 2.41 9.42 -17.57
N LYS A 193 2.51 10.17 -18.67
CA LYS A 193 2.52 9.57 -20.02
C LYS A 193 3.66 8.58 -20.18
N THR A 194 4.85 8.94 -19.68
CA THR A 194 6.01 8.04 -19.64
C THR A 194 5.70 6.75 -18.88
N LEU A 195 5.10 6.86 -17.69
CA LEU A 195 4.70 5.69 -16.89
C LEU A 195 3.67 4.82 -17.62
N PHE A 196 2.68 5.41 -18.28
CA PHE A 196 1.68 4.66 -19.05
C PHE A 196 2.30 3.89 -20.21
N ILE A 197 3.13 4.54 -21.01
CA ILE A 197 3.81 3.91 -22.15
C ILE A 197 4.66 2.73 -21.67
N PHE A 198 5.44 2.95 -20.60
CA PHE A 198 6.28 1.90 -20.06
C PHE A 198 5.47 0.72 -19.50
N GLN A 199 4.41 0.99 -18.74
CA GLN A 199 3.56 -0.07 -18.20
C GLN A 199 2.82 -0.85 -19.29
N LEU A 200 2.34 -0.18 -20.35
CA LEU A 200 1.74 -0.86 -21.52
C LEU A 200 2.74 -1.80 -22.18
N HIS A 201 4.00 -1.38 -22.37
CA HIS A 201 5.06 -2.24 -22.88
C HIS A 201 5.31 -3.48 -22.01
N LEU A 202 5.34 -3.31 -20.68
CA LEU A 202 5.48 -4.43 -19.74
C LEU A 202 4.30 -5.39 -19.80
N ILE A 203 3.07 -4.85 -19.89
CA ILE A 203 1.83 -5.63 -20.01
C ILE A 203 1.84 -6.46 -21.30
N GLU A 204 2.22 -5.87 -22.44
CA GLU A 204 2.30 -6.57 -23.73
C GLU A 204 3.35 -7.69 -23.73
N SER A 205 4.37 -7.56 -22.89
CA SER A 205 5.42 -8.56 -22.70
C SER A 205 5.08 -9.61 -21.62
N ASN A 206 3.88 -9.55 -21.02
CA ASN A 206 3.47 -10.34 -19.85
C ASN A 206 4.43 -10.23 -18.65
N ASP A 207 5.10 -9.09 -18.51
CA ASP A 207 6.06 -8.88 -17.43
C ASP A 207 5.34 -8.46 -16.15
N THR A 208 5.46 -9.27 -15.10
CA THR A 208 4.85 -9.04 -13.78
C THR A 208 5.86 -8.63 -12.71
N ARG A 209 7.12 -8.38 -13.11
CA ARG A 209 8.21 -8.00 -12.19
C ARG A 209 8.02 -6.58 -11.64
N CYS A 210 8.73 -6.29 -10.55
CA CYS A 210 8.79 -4.96 -9.97
C CYS A 210 9.70 -4.04 -10.78
N TYR A 211 9.28 -2.80 -10.98
CA TYR A 211 10.04 -1.75 -11.66
C TYR A 211 9.90 -0.42 -10.93
N THR A 212 10.82 0.50 -11.20
CA THR A 212 10.86 1.85 -10.63
C THR A 212 10.43 2.91 -11.63
N ILE A 213 10.09 4.10 -11.14
CA ILE A 213 9.89 5.28 -11.99
C ILE A 213 11.15 5.58 -12.81
N ALA A 214 12.35 5.32 -12.27
CA ALA A 214 13.61 5.51 -12.99
C ALA A 214 13.75 4.55 -14.19
N ASP A 215 13.24 3.32 -14.09
CA ASP A 215 13.23 2.37 -15.21
C ASP A 215 12.35 2.88 -16.36
N ALA A 216 11.19 3.44 -16.03
CA ALA A 216 10.29 4.05 -17.01
C ALA A 216 10.93 5.26 -17.72
N GLN A 217 11.62 6.12 -16.97
CA GLN A 217 12.35 7.25 -17.53
C GLN A 217 13.47 6.79 -18.47
N LYS A 218 14.26 5.81 -18.05
CA LYS A 218 15.33 5.23 -18.88
C LYS A 218 14.78 4.61 -20.17
N TYR A 219 13.64 3.92 -20.08
CA TYR A 219 12.95 3.39 -21.26
C TYR A 219 12.53 4.51 -22.21
N HIS A 220 11.91 5.58 -21.70
CA HIS A 220 11.51 6.75 -22.51
C HIS A 220 12.70 7.39 -23.23
N ASP A 221 13.79 7.62 -22.50
CA ASP A 221 14.98 8.27 -23.05
C ASP A 221 15.66 7.42 -24.14
N THR A 222 15.57 6.09 -24.05
CA THR A 222 16.16 5.17 -25.05
C THR A 222 15.29 5.06 -26.31
N ASN A 223 13.98 5.32 -26.21
CA ASN A 223 13.02 5.17 -27.33
C ASN A 223 12.55 6.52 -27.89
N LYS A 224 13.26 7.62 -27.59
CA LYS A 224 13.03 8.96 -28.12
C LYS A 224 13.75 9.25 -29.45
N GLU A 225 14.55 8.30 -29.95
CA GLU A 225 15.20 8.34 -31.27
C GLU A 225 14.30 7.72 -32.36
#